data_AF-B1I5C5-F1
#
_entry.id   AF-B1I5C5-F1
#
_cell.length_a   1.000
_cell.length_b   1.000
_cell.length_c   1.000
_cell.angle_alpha   90.00
_cell.angle_beta   90.00
_cell.angle_gamma   90.00
#
_symmetry.space_group_name_H-M   'P 1'
#
loop_
_entity.id
_entity.type
_entity.pdbx_description
1 polymer ?
#
loop_
_entity_poly.entity_id
_entity_poly.type
_entity_poly.pdbx_seq_one_letter_code
_entity_poly.pdbx_strand_id
1 'polypeptide(L)'
;MRITRRRIDFLQKVKQLYETTNLPVHYTRMAELLGVSKWSAYEMLKTLEKEGFLARQYEVNQAKKFPGRAMVLFAPTRLADAVLTEKALEEKAPDKEWRQVKQRLLSLCAEQKKNNPREFVQQLMAELPGLERPLIFSAYIIALFIAQLQTLSAKKLELAKSVVLGAAKAETSLAMFAGAAMGSMLKTATQFPLLSQIASHLDRFQDNLAELNQSEQALLMDFLEEALEKAT
;
A
#
# COMPACT_ATOMS: atom_id res chain seq x y z
N MET A 1 -0.14 18.76 14.49
CA MET A 1 -0.84 18.04 15.57
C MET A 1 -0.85 16.56 15.24
N ARG A 2 -0.56 15.64 16.18
CA ARG A 2 -0.59 14.19 15.90
C ARG A 2 -1.94 13.59 16.30
N ILE A 3 -2.85 13.45 15.34
CA ILE A 3 -4.09 12.67 15.52
C ILE A 3 -3.75 11.17 15.51
N THR A 4 -4.30 10.40 16.44
CA THR A 4 -4.00 8.96 16.57
C THR A 4 -4.75 8.12 15.53
N ARG A 5 -4.26 6.91 15.23
CA ARG A 5 -4.91 5.96 14.28
C ARG A 5 -6.40 5.77 14.58
N ARG A 6 -6.71 5.44 15.84
CA ARG A 6 -8.08 5.28 16.31
C ARG A 6 -8.96 6.52 16.10
N ARG A 7 -8.41 7.74 16.25
CA ARG A 7 -9.17 8.98 16.02
C ARG A 7 -9.45 9.21 14.52
N ILE A 8 -8.51 8.83 13.66
CA ILE A 8 -8.68 8.88 12.19
C ILE A 8 -9.77 7.90 11.76
N ASP A 9 -9.77 6.67 12.29
CA ASP A 9 -10.78 5.67 11.94
C ASP A 9 -12.20 6.17 12.27
N PHE A 10 -12.38 6.79 13.43
CA PHE A 10 -13.64 7.43 13.82
C PHE A 10 -14.01 8.57 12.87
N LEU A 11 -13.05 9.44 12.53
CA LEU A 11 -13.29 10.60 11.67
C LEU A 11 -13.65 10.19 10.23
N GLN A 12 -12.94 9.21 9.67
CA GLN A 12 -13.23 8.62 8.36
C GLN A 12 -14.63 8.02 8.32
N LYS A 13 -15.02 7.28 9.36
CA LYS A 13 -16.36 6.68 9.42
C LYS A 13 -17.48 7.71 9.57
N VAL A 14 -17.28 8.76 10.36
CA VAL A 14 -18.25 9.87 10.42
C VAL A 14 -18.39 10.53 9.06
N LYS A 15 -17.28 10.83 8.37
CA LYS A 15 -17.30 11.41 7.02
C LYS A 15 -18.02 10.51 6.03
N GLN A 16 -17.68 9.22 5.98
CA GLN A 16 -18.32 8.24 5.09
C GLN A 16 -19.85 8.19 5.28
N LEU A 17 -20.32 8.17 6.53
CA LEU A 17 -21.75 8.16 6.84
C LEU A 17 -22.42 9.46 6.44
N TYR A 18 -21.78 10.59 6.74
CA TYR A 18 -22.28 11.91 6.38
C TYR A 18 -22.40 12.07 4.86
N GLU A 19 -21.40 11.65 4.08
CA GLU A 19 -21.44 11.70 2.61
C GLU A 19 -22.49 10.75 2.01
N THR A 20 -22.69 9.58 2.62
CA THR A 20 -23.66 8.58 2.13
C THR A 20 -25.10 9.00 2.42
N THR A 21 -25.35 9.60 3.59
CA THR A 21 -26.72 9.91 4.06
C THR A 21 -27.08 11.38 3.92
N ASN A 22 -26.09 12.24 3.70
CA ASN A 22 -26.18 13.71 3.77
C ASN A 22 -26.78 14.21 5.10
N LEU A 23 -26.63 13.43 6.18
CA LEU A 23 -27.20 13.70 7.49
C LEU A 23 -26.13 13.61 8.61
N PRO A 24 -26.22 14.46 9.65
CA PRO A 24 -25.39 14.37 10.85
C PRO A 24 -25.51 13.01 11.57
N VAL A 25 -24.40 12.53 12.12
CA VAL A 25 -24.29 11.17 12.66
C VAL A 25 -24.52 11.14 14.17
N HIS A 26 -25.38 10.22 14.62
CA HIS A 26 -25.60 9.96 16.05
C HIS A 26 -24.55 9.00 16.63
N TYR A 27 -24.09 9.25 17.86
CA TYR A 27 -23.04 8.45 18.51
C TYR A 27 -23.40 6.97 18.68
N THR A 28 -24.70 6.64 18.81
CA THR A 28 -25.15 5.24 18.88
C THR A 28 -24.86 4.49 17.60
N ARG A 29 -25.02 5.15 16.44
CA ARG A 29 -24.71 4.55 15.14
C ARG A 29 -23.21 4.29 14.99
N MET A 30 -22.39 5.21 15.49
CA MET A 30 -20.93 5.04 15.53
C MET A 30 -20.51 3.88 16.44
N ALA A 31 -21.17 3.73 17.59
CA ALA A 31 -20.90 2.65 18.53
C ALA A 31 -21.15 1.26 17.91
N GLU A 32 -22.29 1.11 17.21
CA GLU A 32 -22.64 -0.12 16.49
C GLU A 32 -21.63 -0.44 15.39
N LEU A 33 -21.28 0.54 14.56
CA LEU A 33 -20.39 0.32 13.40
C LEU A 33 -18.95 0.01 13.79
N LEU A 34 -18.47 0.57 14.89
CA LEU A 34 -17.09 0.40 15.35
C LEU A 34 -16.94 -0.67 16.43
N GLY A 35 -18.03 -1.35 16.82
CA GLY A 35 -17.99 -2.38 17.86
C GLY A 35 -17.55 -1.87 19.23
N VAL A 36 -17.85 -0.61 19.55
CA VAL A 36 -17.46 0.03 20.83
C VAL A 36 -18.69 0.36 21.68
N SER A 37 -18.49 0.61 22.97
CA SER A 37 -19.59 1.08 23.84
C SER A 37 -20.12 2.44 23.39
N LYS A 38 -21.42 2.70 23.63
CA LYS A 38 -22.05 4.00 23.38
C LYS A 38 -21.34 5.16 24.09
N TRP A 39 -20.87 4.91 25.31
CA TRP A 39 -20.10 5.86 26.10
C TRP A 39 -18.76 6.20 25.43
N SER A 40 -18.01 5.18 25.01
CA SER A 40 -16.73 5.35 24.31
C SER A 40 -16.88 6.09 22.99
N ALA A 41 -17.94 5.79 22.23
CA ALA A 41 -18.23 6.49 20.99
C ALA A 41 -18.55 7.96 21.24
N TYR A 42 -19.38 8.25 22.24
CA TYR A 42 -19.74 9.62 22.62
C TYR A 42 -18.51 10.43 23.05
N GLU A 43 -17.66 9.90 23.93
CA GLU A 43 -16.45 10.59 24.39
C GLU A 43 -15.45 10.84 23.26
N MET A 44 -15.31 9.90 22.31
CA MET A 44 -14.46 10.08 21.14
C MET A 44 -14.97 11.18 20.23
N LEU A 45 -16.27 11.19 19.92
CA LEU A 45 -16.89 12.21 19.06
C LEU A 45 -16.82 13.61 19.70
N LYS A 46 -17.03 13.69 21.01
CA LYS A 46 -16.88 14.93 21.79
C LYS A 46 -15.43 15.43 21.81
N THR A 47 -14.46 14.52 21.83
CA THR A 47 -13.03 14.88 21.72
C THR A 47 -12.73 15.46 20.33
N LEU A 48 -13.20 14.79 19.27
CA LEU A 48 -13.04 15.26 17.89
C LEU A 48 -13.78 16.59 17.63
N GLU A 49 -14.92 16.82 18.28
CA GLU A 49 -15.63 18.11 18.28
C GLU A 49 -14.77 19.21 18.92
N LYS A 50 -14.24 18.98 20.12
CA LYS A 50 -13.38 19.95 20.82
C LYS A 50 -12.13 20.32 20.03
N GLU A 51 -11.60 19.37 19.27
CA GLU A 51 -10.44 19.57 18.40
C GLU A 51 -10.81 20.23 17.06
N GLY A 52 -12.10 20.53 16.82
CA GLY A 52 -12.59 21.25 15.65
C GLY A 52 -12.84 20.39 14.41
N PHE A 53 -12.65 19.08 14.49
CA PHE A 53 -12.88 18.15 13.39
C PHE A 53 -14.36 17.87 13.15
N LEU A 54 -15.18 17.94 14.19
CA LEU A 54 -16.62 17.72 14.12
C LEU A 54 -17.39 18.95 14.62
N ALA A 55 -18.54 19.21 14.01
CA ALA A 55 -19.51 20.18 14.50
C ALA A 55 -20.68 19.42 15.15
N ARG A 56 -21.05 19.84 16.37
CA ARG A 56 -22.21 19.30 17.07
C ARG A 56 -23.49 20.01 16.65
N GLN A 57 -24.54 19.24 16.42
CA GLN A 57 -25.87 19.70 16.08
C GLN A 57 -26.90 19.10 17.02
N TYR A 58 -27.97 19.85 17.31
CA TYR A 58 -29.07 19.40 18.15
C TYR A 58 -30.33 19.31 17.31
N GLU A 59 -30.91 18.11 17.25
CA GLU A 59 -32.22 17.90 16.64
C GLU A 59 -33.25 17.65 17.74
N VAL A 60 -34.34 18.42 17.68
CA VAL A 60 -35.52 18.19 18.52
C VAL A 60 -36.55 17.47 17.65
N ASN A 61 -36.98 16.30 18.09
CA ASN A 61 -37.94 15.49 17.34
C ASN A 61 -39.33 16.13 17.43
N GLN A 62 -39.68 16.98 16.45
CA GLN A 62 -40.96 17.68 16.40
C GLN A 62 -42.15 16.75 16.11
N ALA A 63 -41.91 15.51 15.67
CA ALA A 63 -42.94 14.58 15.22
C ALA A 63 -43.59 13.75 16.35
N LYS A 64 -43.11 13.82 17.61
CA LYS A 64 -43.70 13.11 18.75
C LYS A 64 -44.38 14.09 19.71
N LYS A 65 -45.62 13.77 20.12
CA LYS A 65 -46.51 14.52 21.06
C LYS A 65 -45.93 14.85 22.44
N PHE A 66 -44.70 14.42 22.73
CA PHE A 66 -43.92 14.81 23.90
C PHE A 66 -42.51 15.15 23.40
N PRO A 67 -42.06 16.42 23.45
CA PRO A 67 -40.73 16.79 23.00
C PRO A 67 -39.70 16.18 23.96
N GLY A 68 -39.25 14.98 23.65
CA GLY A 68 -38.15 14.31 24.33
C GLY A 68 -36.83 15.04 24.09
N ARG A 69 -35.90 14.88 25.03
CA ARG A 69 -34.56 15.47 25.08
C ARG A 69 -33.93 15.61 23.68
N ALA A 70 -33.37 16.78 23.39
CA ALA A 70 -32.65 17.04 22.14
C ALA A 70 -31.61 15.94 21.86
N MET A 71 -31.60 15.43 20.63
CA MET A 71 -30.62 14.45 20.17
C MET A 71 -29.32 15.15 19.80
N VAL A 72 -28.18 14.56 20.18
CA VAL A 72 -26.85 15.09 19.87
C VAL A 72 -26.30 14.39 18.64
N LEU A 73 -26.04 15.16 17.60
CA LEU A 73 -25.50 14.69 16.32
C LEU A 73 -24.18 15.38 15.98
N PHE A 74 -23.38 14.75 15.13
CA PHE A 74 -22.07 15.26 14.72
C PHE A 74 -21.93 15.27 13.19
N ALA A 75 -21.42 16.35 12.63
CA ALA A 75 -21.11 16.49 11.21
C ALA A 75 -19.61 16.81 11.01
N PRO A 76 -18.96 16.31 9.96
CA PRO A 76 -17.58 16.65 9.65
C PRO A 76 -17.42 18.14 9.32
N THR A 77 -16.32 18.75 9.74
CA THR A 77 -15.95 20.11 9.35
C THR A 77 -14.93 20.12 8.21
N ARG A 78 -14.66 21.30 7.65
CA ARG A 78 -13.58 21.47 6.66
C ARG A 78 -12.20 21.04 7.19
N LEU A 79 -11.97 21.13 8.51
CA LEU A 79 -10.73 20.67 9.12
C LEU A 79 -10.62 19.14 9.09
N ALA A 80 -11.75 18.43 9.22
CA ALA A 80 -11.75 16.98 9.02
C ALA A 80 -11.38 16.61 7.58
N ASP A 81 -11.91 17.35 6.60
CA ASP A 81 -11.56 17.13 5.20
C ASP A 81 -10.08 17.39 4.93
N ALA A 82 -9.53 18.48 5.47
CA ALA A 82 -8.12 18.82 5.33
C ALA A 82 -7.22 17.72 5.90
N VAL A 83 -7.47 17.26 7.14
CA VAL A 83 -6.64 16.23 7.78
C VAL A 83 -6.77 14.86 7.13
N LEU A 84 -7.97 14.49 6.68
CA LEU A 84 -8.17 13.23 5.97
C LEU A 84 -7.53 13.26 4.57
N THR A 85 -7.53 14.43 3.92
CA THR A 85 -6.87 14.62 2.62
C THR A 85 -5.35 14.66 2.77
N GLU A 86 -4.82 15.40 3.74
CA GLU A 86 -3.39 15.41 4.08
C GLU A 86 -2.90 14.02 4.44
N LYS A 87 -3.65 13.25 5.23
CA LYS A 87 -3.28 11.86 5.53
C LYS A 87 -3.36 10.95 4.31
N ALA A 88 -4.39 11.10 3.48
CA ALA A 88 -4.45 10.38 2.22
C ALA A 88 -3.28 10.77 1.29
N LEU A 89 -2.78 12.00 1.37
CA LEU A 89 -1.60 12.46 0.63
C LEU A 89 -0.29 11.99 1.28
N GLU A 90 -0.18 11.91 2.59
CA GLU A 90 0.96 11.32 3.32
C GLU A 90 1.04 9.82 3.10
N GLU A 91 -0.10 9.11 3.04
CA GLU A 91 -0.20 7.69 2.67
C GLU A 91 0.12 7.46 1.17
N LYS A 92 -0.16 8.45 0.32
CA LYS A 92 0.18 8.42 -1.12
C LYS A 92 1.61 8.89 -1.42
N ALA A 93 2.21 9.70 -0.57
CA ALA A 93 3.56 10.19 -0.76
C ALA A 93 4.55 9.04 -0.48
N PRO A 94 5.35 8.62 -1.47
CA PRO A 94 6.28 7.53 -1.23
C PRO A 94 7.27 7.92 -0.14
N ASP A 95 7.41 7.05 0.87
CA ASP A 95 8.38 7.18 1.97
C ASP A 95 9.74 7.61 1.39
N LYS A 96 10.45 8.52 2.08
CA LYS A 96 11.78 8.97 1.66
C LYS A 96 12.72 7.76 1.50
N GLU A 97 12.56 6.76 2.36
CA GLU A 97 13.28 5.49 2.29
C GLU A 97 12.97 4.74 0.98
N TRP A 98 11.70 4.61 0.62
CA TRP A 98 11.29 3.99 -0.66
C TRP A 98 11.93 4.69 -1.85
N ARG A 99 11.89 6.02 -1.90
CA ARG A 99 12.48 6.77 -3.02
C ARG A 99 13.98 6.51 -3.17
N GLN A 100 14.71 6.46 -2.07
CA GLN A 100 16.13 6.17 -2.07
C GLN A 100 16.42 4.74 -2.56
N VAL A 101 15.67 3.76 -2.05
CA VAL A 101 15.81 2.36 -2.48
C VAL A 101 15.44 2.21 -3.96
N LYS A 102 14.30 2.75 -4.39
CA LYS A 102 13.85 2.72 -5.78
C LYS A 102 14.93 3.28 -6.71
N GLN A 103 15.45 4.47 -6.42
CA GLN A 103 16.49 5.10 -7.24
C GLN A 103 17.76 4.24 -7.29
N ARG A 104 18.19 3.70 -6.15
CA ARG A 104 19.34 2.80 -6.09
C ARG A 104 19.14 1.56 -6.96
N LEU A 105 18.02 0.86 -6.80
CA LEU A 105 17.73 -0.36 -7.57
C LEU A 105 17.62 -0.08 -9.07
N LEU A 106 17.00 1.03 -9.47
CA LEU A 106 16.90 1.45 -10.87
C LEU A 106 18.28 1.75 -11.49
N SER A 107 19.17 2.42 -10.75
CA SER A 107 20.54 2.66 -11.20
C SER A 107 21.28 1.33 -11.39
N LEU A 108 21.12 0.39 -10.47
CA LEU A 108 21.76 -0.92 -10.58
C LEU A 108 21.25 -1.73 -11.79
N CYS A 109 19.93 -1.74 -12.05
CA CYS A 109 19.36 -2.40 -13.24
C CYS A 109 19.87 -1.79 -14.56
N ALA A 110 20.15 -0.48 -14.58
CA ALA A 110 20.70 0.20 -15.75
C ALA A 110 22.22 -0.07 -15.94
N GLU A 111 22.97 -0.08 -14.83
CA GLU A 111 24.43 -0.27 -14.82
C GLU A 111 24.86 -1.72 -15.05
N GLN A 112 23.97 -2.70 -14.80
CA GLN A 112 24.24 -4.12 -15.02
C GLN A 112 24.66 -4.43 -16.47
N LYS A 113 24.25 -3.64 -17.47
CA LYS A 113 24.73 -3.79 -18.85
C LYS A 113 26.24 -3.55 -19.01
N LYS A 114 26.86 -2.81 -18.08
CA LYS A 114 28.28 -2.39 -18.13
C LYS A 114 29.18 -3.18 -17.18
N ASN A 115 28.63 -3.75 -16.10
CA ASN A 115 29.39 -4.39 -15.02
C ASN A 115 29.07 -5.90 -14.88
N ASN A 116 29.86 -6.62 -14.07
CA ASN A 116 29.69 -8.06 -13.79
C ASN A 116 28.30 -8.40 -13.21
N PRO A 117 27.40 -9.07 -13.96
CA PRO A 117 26.02 -9.37 -13.52
C PRO A 117 25.95 -10.21 -12.24
N ARG A 118 26.99 -11.00 -11.99
CA ARG A 118 27.07 -11.91 -10.85
C ARG A 118 27.30 -11.19 -9.53
N GLU A 119 28.12 -10.13 -9.53
CA GLU A 119 28.41 -9.33 -8.34
C GLU A 119 27.16 -8.60 -7.86
N PHE A 120 26.37 -8.06 -8.80
CA PHE A 120 25.10 -7.41 -8.50
C PHE A 120 24.11 -8.35 -7.81
N VAL A 121 23.93 -9.55 -8.37
CA VAL A 121 23.03 -10.55 -7.78
C VAL A 121 23.51 -10.97 -6.39
N GLN A 122 24.81 -11.16 -6.19
CA GLN A 122 25.37 -11.48 -4.87
C GLN A 122 25.14 -10.36 -3.85
N GLN A 123 25.29 -9.10 -4.27
CA GLN A 123 25.03 -7.95 -3.41
C GLN A 123 23.56 -7.90 -2.96
N LEU A 124 22.61 -8.04 -3.89
CA LEU A 124 21.19 -8.05 -3.54
C LEU A 124 20.83 -9.23 -2.63
N MET A 125 21.37 -10.42 -2.91
CA MET A 125 21.16 -11.61 -2.08
C MET A 125 21.69 -11.46 -0.66
N ALA A 126 22.82 -10.76 -0.47
CA ALA A 126 23.39 -10.53 0.86
C ALA A 126 22.55 -9.58 1.72
N GLU A 127 21.82 -8.65 1.10
CA GLU A 127 20.99 -7.66 1.79
C GLU A 127 19.59 -8.19 2.16
N LEU A 128 19.05 -9.14 1.39
CA LEU A 128 17.69 -9.67 1.55
C LEU A 128 17.30 -10.08 2.98
N PRO A 129 18.14 -10.80 3.76
CA PRO A 129 17.77 -11.22 5.11
C PRO A 129 17.51 -10.07 6.08
N GLY A 130 18.14 -8.91 5.87
CA GLY A 130 18.00 -7.73 6.74
C GLY A 130 16.82 -6.82 6.41
N LEU A 131 16.08 -7.11 5.34
CA LEU A 131 14.96 -6.27 4.90
C LEU A 131 13.68 -6.65 5.65
N GLU A 132 13.24 -5.84 6.60
CA GLU A 132 12.01 -6.08 7.37
C GLU A 132 10.75 -5.51 6.69
N ARG A 133 10.90 -4.45 5.89
CA ARG A 133 9.75 -3.80 5.23
C ARG A 133 9.28 -4.61 4.00
N PRO A 134 8.01 -5.05 3.94
CA PRO A 134 7.47 -5.84 2.82
C PRO A 134 7.67 -5.18 1.45
N LEU A 135 7.40 -3.88 1.33
CA LEU A 135 7.55 -3.12 0.09
C LEU A 135 9.01 -3.14 -0.43
N ILE A 136 9.97 -2.92 0.47
CA ILE A 136 11.39 -2.87 0.13
C ILE A 136 11.88 -4.26 -0.26
N PHE A 137 11.54 -5.28 0.52
CA PHE A 137 11.87 -6.67 0.21
C PHE A 137 11.35 -7.07 -1.18
N SER A 138 10.09 -6.76 -1.47
CA SER A 138 9.48 -7.10 -2.77
C SER A 138 10.15 -6.39 -3.95
N ALA A 139 10.58 -5.14 -3.80
CA ALA A 139 11.34 -4.45 -4.84
C ALA A 139 12.72 -5.09 -5.09
N TYR A 140 13.40 -5.58 -4.06
CA TYR A 140 14.65 -6.33 -4.21
C TYR A 140 14.46 -7.63 -4.99
N ILE A 141 13.40 -8.38 -4.69
CA ILE A 141 13.06 -9.60 -5.43
C ILE A 141 12.76 -9.30 -6.91
N ILE A 142 12.01 -8.24 -7.18
CA ILE A 142 11.75 -7.79 -8.56
C ILE A 142 13.07 -7.43 -9.27
N ALA A 143 13.95 -6.66 -8.62
CA ALA A 143 15.25 -6.30 -9.17
C ALA A 143 16.10 -7.55 -9.48
N LEU A 144 16.11 -8.54 -8.58
CA LEU A 144 16.78 -9.83 -8.79
C LEU A 144 16.23 -10.57 -10.00
N PHE A 145 14.91 -10.63 -10.18
CA PHE A 145 14.31 -11.26 -11.36
C PHE A 145 14.67 -10.56 -12.65
N ILE A 146 14.64 -9.22 -12.67
CA ILE A 146 15.07 -8.43 -13.84
C ILE A 146 16.54 -8.72 -14.14
N ALA A 147 17.39 -8.73 -13.12
CA ALA A 147 18.81 -9.01 -13.25
C ALA A 147 19.07 -10.36 -13.92
N GLN A 148 18.34 -11.39 -13.47
CA GLN A 148 18.45 -12.74 -14.03
C GLN A 148 17.94 -12.79 -15.47
N LEU A 149 16.80 -12.16 -15.76
CA LEU A 149 16.24 -12.12 -17.12
C LEU A 149 17.18 -11.42 -18.11
N GLN A 150 17.84 -10.34 -17.69
CA GLN A 150 18.85 -9.65 -18.50
C GLN A 150 20.03 -10.55 -18.88
N THR A 151 20.48 -11.44 -17.98
CA THR A 151 21.55 -12.40 -18.33
C THR A 151 21.13 -13.44 -19.37
N LEU A 152 19.83 -13.70 -19.51
CA LEU A 152 19.30 -14.76 -20.36
C LEU A 152 18.97 -14.30 -21.80
N SER A 153 18.43 -13.09 -21.99
CA SER A 153 18.36 -12.34 -23.26
C SER A 153 17.35 -11.18 -23.20
N ALA A 154 17.62 -10.10 -23.94
CA ALA A 154 16.70 -8.96 -24.09
C ALA A 154 15.32 -9.35 -24.64
N LYS A 155 15.24 -10.36 -25.53
CA LYS A 155 13.95 -10.84 -26.09
C LYS A 155 13.04 -11.47 -25.02
N LYS A 156 13.60 -12.12 -24.00
CA LYS A 156 12.82 -12.69 -22.88
C LYS A 156 12.28 -11.58 -21.96
N LEU A 157 13.03 -10.48 -21.82
CA LEU A 157 12.60 -9.32 -21.05
C LEU A 157 11.41 -8.61 -21.71
N GLU A 158 11.45 -8.43 -23.04
CA GLU A 158 10.34 -7.87 -23.82
C GLU A 158 9.07 -8.73 -23.73
N LEU A 159 9.21 -10.06 -23.72
CA LEU A 159 8.09 -10.97 -23.52
C LEU A 159 7.52 -10.87 -22.09
N ALA A 160 8.38 -10.73 -21.07
CA ALA A 160 7.92 -10.51 -19.70
C ALA A 160 7.17 -9.17 -19.56
N LYS A 161 7.67 -8.12 -20.21
CA LYS A 161 7.04 -6.79 -20.24
C LYS A 161 5.63 -6.83 -20.84
N SER A 162 5.44 -7.52 -21.95
CA SER A 162 4.12 -7.62 -22.60
C SER A 162 3.09 -8.40 -21.79
N VAL A 163 3.52 -9.36 -20.97
CA VAL A 163 2.63 -10.13 -20.07
C VAL A 163 2.21 -9.33 -18.85
N VAL A 164 3.13 -8.52 -18.28
CA VAL A 164 2.89 -7.73 -17.05
C VAL A 164 1.92 -6.57 -17.27
N LEU A 165 2.02 -5.90 -18.42
CA LEU A 165 1.23 -4.70 -18.73
C LEU A 165 -0.23 -5.01 -19.13
N GLY A 166 -0.61 -6.29 -19.23
CA GLY A 166 -1.95 -6.71 -19.68
C GLY A 166 -2.95 -7.07 -18.58
N ALA A 167 -2.54 -7.11 -17.30
CA ALA A 167 -3.38 -7.59 -16.21
C ALA A 167 -4.12 -6.47 -15.45
N ALA A 168 -5.32 -6.78 -14.93
CA ALA A 168 -6.25 -5.80 -14.38
C ALA A 168 -5.96 -5.32 -12.95
N LYS A 169 -5.07 -6.00 -12.20
CA LYS A 169 -4.69 -5.68 -10.81
C LYS A 169 -3.19 -5.82 -10.58
N ALA A 170 -2.60 -4.85 -9.88
CA ALA A 170 -1.17 -4.77 -9.59
C ALA A 170 -0.59 -6.06 -8.95
N GLU A 171 -1.23 -6.57 -7.89
CA GLU A 171 -0.83 -7.82 -7.22
C GLU A 171 -0.72 -9.01 -8.19
N THR A 172 -1.74 -9.19 -9.05
CA THR A 172 -1.79 -10.27 -10.03
C THR A 172 -0.69 -10.11 -11.08
N SER A 173 -0.46 -8.88 -11.56
CA SER A 173 0.64 -8.58 -12.49
C SER A 173 2.01 -8.90 -11.89
N LEU A 174 2.25 -8.52 -10.63
CA LEU A 174 3.50 -8.77 -9.92
C LEU A 174 3.73 -10.28 -9.68
N ALA A 175 2.69 -11.02 -9.29
CA ALA A 175 2.77 -12.47 -9.13
C ALA A 175 3.02 -13.18 -10.48
N MET A 176 2.33 -12.76 -11.54
CA MET A 176 2.56 -13.28 -12.91
C MET A 176 3.98 -13.00 -13.38
N PHE A 177 4.51 -11.80 -13.12
CA PHE A 177 5.90 -11.46 -13.42
C PHE A 177 6.87 -12.41 -12.73
N ALA A 178 6.74 -12.58 -11.41
CA ALA A 178 7.61 -13.45 -10.62
C ALA A 178 7.56 -14.90 -11.12
N GLY A 179 6.37 -15.42 -11.42
CA GLY A 179 6.18 -16.75 -11.99
C GLY A 179 6.84 -16.90 -13.37
N ALA A 180 6.68 -15.92 -14.25
CA ALA A 180 7.30 -15.92 -15.58
C ALA A 180 8.83 -15.84 -15.50
N ALA A 181 9.36 -15.00 -14.60
CA ALA A 181 10.79 -14.88 -14.36
C ALA A 181 11.38 -16.20 -13.86
N MET A 182 10.79 -16.80 -12.81
CA MET A 182 11.21 -18.09 -12.28
C MET A 182 11.12 -19.21 -13.32
N GLY A 183 10.01 -19.29 -14.06
CA GLY A 183 9.81 -20.28 -15.13
C GLY A 183 10.86 -20.18 -16.24
N SER A 184 11.26 -18.96 -16.61
CA SER A 184 12.32 -18.71 -17.59
C SER A 184 13.69 -19.21 -17.13
N MET A 185 13.98 -19.09 -15.83
CA MET A 185 15.25 -19.53 -15.23
C MET A 185 15.35 -21.05 -15.14
N LEU A 186 14.25 -21.75 -14.80
CA LEU A 186 14.18 -23.22 -14.75
C LEU A 186 14.61 -23.88 -16.08
N LYS A 187 14.23 -23.27 -17.21
CA LYS A 187 14.55 -23.80 -18.55
C LYS A 187 16.04 -23.68 -18.92
N THR A 188 16.80 -22.84 -18.23
CA THR A 188 18.20 -22.50 -18.57
C THR A 188 19.18 -22.98 -17.48
N ALA A 189 18.74 -23.85 -16.57
CA ALA A 189 19.42 -24.15 -15.31
C ALA A 189 20.80 -24.83 -15.47
N THR A 190 21.85 -24.01 -15.59
CA THR A 190 23.24 -24.37 -15.27
C THR A 190 23.65 -23.89 -13.87
N GLN A 191 22.80 -23.13 -13.17
CA GLN A 191 23.06 -22.51 -11.86
C GLN A 191 22.00 -22.87 -10.79
N PHE A 192 21.78 -24.17 -10.54
CA PHE A 192 20.84 -24.68 -9.54
C PHE A 192 20.93 -24.03 -8.14
N PRO A 193 22.12 -23.75 -7.57
CA PRO A 193 22.21 -23.18 -6.22
C PRO A 193 21.56 -21.80 -6.11
N LEU A 194 21.76 -20.92 -7.09
CA LEU A 194 21.19 -19.58 -7.08
C LEU A 194 19.66 -19.60 -7.26
N LEU A 195 19.17 -20.48 -8.15
CA LEU A 195 17.72 -20.67 -8.34
C LEU A 195 17.05 -21.13 -7.05
N SER A 196 17.68 -22.06 -6.30
CA SER A 196 17.13 -22.56 -5.04
C SER A 196 17.08 -21.48 -3.95
N GLN A 197 18.08 -20.60 -3.90
CA GLN A 197 18.09 -19.47 -2.96
C GLN A 197 16.99 -18.47 -3.29
N ILE A 198 16.82 -18.09 -4.56
CA ILE A 198 15.75 -17.18 -4.97
C ILE A 198 14.37 -17.83 -4.72
N ALA A 199 14.22 -19.13 -5.00
CA ALA A 199 12.99 -19.87 -4.72
C ALA A 199 12.61 -19.86 -3.23
N SER A 200 13.60 -19.93 -2.33
CA SER A 200 13.37 -19.89 -0.87
C SER A 200 12.78 -18.57 -0.37
N HIS A 201 12.82 -17.52 -1.19
CA HIS A 201 12.23 -16.21 -0.90
C HIS A 201 10.88 -15.98 -1.58
N LEU A 202 10.41 -16.92 -2.40
CA LEU A 202 9.20 -16.74 -3.21
C LEU A 202 7.92 -16.77 -2.37
N ASP A 203 7.88 -17.61 -1.33
CA ASP A 203 6.73 -17.66 -0.42
C ASP A 203 6.57 -16.33 0.33
N ARG A 204 7.66 -15.83 0.91
CA ARG A 204 7.69 -14.51 1.57
C ARG A 204 7.32 -13.38 0.62
N PHE A 205 7.74 -13.45 -0.63
CA PHE A 205 7.37 -12.45 -1.63
C PHE A 205 5.85 -12.45 -1.88
N GLN A 206 5.23 -13.63 -2.03
CA GLN A 206 3.79 -13.74 -2.22
C GLN A 206 2.99 -13.28 -0.99
N ASP A 207 3.41 -13.68 0.21
CA ASP A 207 2.80 -13.24 1.46
C ASP A 207 2.86 -11.72 1.58
N ASN A 208 4.03 -11.12 1.31
CA ASN A 208 4.19 -9.67 1.31
C ASN A 208 3.26 -9.01 0.29
N LEU A 209 3.14 -9.51 -0.94
CA LEU A 209 2.25 -8.93 -1.95
C LEU A 209 0.79 -8.88 -1.49
N ALA A 210 0.33 -9.92 -0.79
CA ALA A 210 -1.02 -9.99 -0.24
C ALA A 210 -1.23 -9.04 0.97
N GLU A 211 -0.18 -8.76 1.74
CA GLU A 211 -0.21 -7.82 2.87
C GLU A 211 -0.14 -6.34 2.46
N LEU A 212 0.53 -6.05 1.33
CA LEU A 212 0.70 -4.68 0.84
C LEU A 212 -0.64 -4.05 0.47
N ASN A 213 -0.79 -2.77 0.80
CA ASN A 213 -1.97 -2.03 0.40
C ASN A 213 -1.91 -1.63 -1.10
N GLN A 214 -3.03 -1.17 -1.65
CA GLN A 214 -3.13 -0.81 -3.08
C GLN A 214 -2.12 0.27 -3.52
N SER A 215 -1.78 1.22 -2.65
CA SER A 215 -0.79 2.26 -2.94
C SER A 215 0.62 1.67 -3.04
N GLU A 216 0.97 0.78 -2.11
CA GLU A 216 2.28 0.09 -2.12
C GLU A 216 2.42 -0.87 -3.30
N GLN A 217 1.36 -1.60 -3.65
CA GLN A 217 1.33 -2.43 -4.85
C GLN A 217 1.51 -1.58 -6.12
N ALA A 218 0.90 -0.39 -6.18
CA ALA A 218 1.10 0.54 -7.29
C ALA A 218 2.54 1.07 -7.36
N LEU A 219 3.19 1.36 -6.23
CA LEU A 219 4.61 1.73 -6.18
C LEU A 219 5.51 0.62 -6.71
N LEU A 220 5.23 -0.65 -6.41
CA LEU A 220 5.96 -1.79 -6.96
C LEU A 220 5.75 -1.95 -8.46
N MET A 221 4.52 -1.75 -8.95
CA MET A 221 4.24 -1.80 -10.39
C MET A 221 4.96 -0.69 -11.14
N ASP A 222 4.91 0.54 -10.64
CA ASP A 222 5.62 1.69 -11.18
C ASP A 222 7.14 1.45 -11.18
N PHE A 223 7.70 0.86 -10.11
CA PHE A 223 9.09 0.42 -10.10
C PHE A 223 9.39 -0.66 -11.14
N LEU A 224 8.56 -1.69 -11.27
CA LEU A 224 8.75 -2.77 -12.24
C LEU A 224 8.76 -2.22 -13.67
N GLU A 225 7.83 -1.33 -14.02
CA GLU A 225 7.77 -0.70 -15.33
C GLU A 225 9.04 0.10 -15.65
N GLU A 226 9.44 1.01 -14.75
CA GLU A 226 10.67 1.80 -14.92
C GLU A 226 11.93 0.92 -14.99
N ALA A 227 11.98 -0.13 -14.18
CA ALA A 227 13.12 -1.04 -14.14
C ALA A 227 13.23 -1.84 -15.44
N LEU A 228 12.11 -2.33 -15.97
CA LEU A 228 12.07 -3.02 -17.28
C LEU A 228 12.50 -2.08 -18.41
N GLU A 229 12.05 -0.82 -18.41
CA GLU A 229 12.46 0.18 -19.41
C GLU A 229 13.95 0.47 -19.39
N LYS A 230 14.56 0.57 -18.21
CA LYS A 230 16.01 0.75 -18.07
C LYS A 230 16.79 -0.52 -18.42
N ALA A 231 16.15 -1.68 -18.29
CA ALA A 231 16.77 -2.97 -18.46
C ALA A 231 16.80 -3.47 -19.92
N THR A 232 15.82 -3.11 -20.74
CA THR A 232 15.81 -3.34 -22.21
C THR A 232 16.86 -2.49 -22.89
#